data_AF-A0A962ZEL0-F1
#
_entry.id   AF-A0A962ZEL0-F1
#
_cell.length_a   1.000
_cell.length_b   1.000
_cell.length_c   1.000
_cell.angle_alpha   90.00
_cell.angle_beta   90.00
_cell.angle_gamma   90.00
#
_symmetry.space_group_name_H-M   'P 1'
#
loop_
_entity.id
_entity.type
_entity.pdbx_description
1 polymer ?
#
loop_
_entity_poly.entity_id
_entity_poly.type
_entity_poly.pdbx_seq_one_letter_code
_entity_poly.pdbx_strand_id
1 'polypeptide(L)'
;HYFELTQLAEQLPGVHNAHLSASEHGDHIVFLHRVQDGPASRSYGLQVAQLAGVPAAVIRQARDKLAELEAGGDHAAPVTAAKPGAANSPTPAQAELFSAPSAVEQALAKVNPDDLSPREALELLYQLKRLH
;
A
#
# COMPACT_ATOMS: atom_id res chain seq x y z
N HIS A 1 4.95 5.80 -14.42
CA HIS A 1 5.30 4.70 -13.50
C HIS A 1 4.72 4.94 -12.12
N TYR A 2 4.64 6.20 -11.64
CA TYR A 2 3.75 6.57 -10.53
C TYR A 2 2.29 6.49 -11.00
N PHE A 3 1.52 5.62 -10.36
CA PHE A 3 0.10 5.45 -10.65
C PHE A 3 -0.72 6.56 -9.99
N GLU A 4 -0.27 7.04 -8.83
CA GLU A 4 -0.89 8.07 -8.00
C GLU A 4 -1.11 9.38 -8.76
N LEU A 5 -0.23 9.69 -9.72
CA LEU A 5 -0.35 10.88 -10.55
C LEU A 5 -1.57 10.87 -11.47
N THR A 6 -2.16 9.70 -11.75
CA THR A 6 -3.37 9.65 -12.59
C THR A 6 -4.56 10.32 -11.93
N GLN A 7 -4.56 10.47 -10.61
CA GLN A 7 -5.62 11.16 -9.87
C GLN A 7 -5.61 12.68 -10.09
N LEU A 8 -4.50 13.26 -10.57
CA LEU A 8 -4.39 14.70 -10.83
C LEU A 8 -5.36 15.17 -11.92
N ALA A 9 -5.72 14.31 -12.87
CA ALA A 9 -6.69 14.63 -13.92
C ALA A 9 -8.08 14.95 -13.35
N GLU A 10 -8.40 14.50 -12.14
CA GLU A 10 -9.67 14.80 -11.47
C GLU A 10 -9.62 16.11 -10.67
N GLN A 11 -8.42 16.58 -10.31
CA GLN A 11 -8.21 17.74 -9.43
C GLN A 11 -7.87 19.02 -10.17
N LEU A 12 -7.19 18.91 -11.31
CA LEU A 12 -6.64 20.05 -12.04
C LEU A 12 -7.29 20.18 -13.42
N PRO A 13 -7.92 21.34 -13.73
CA PRO A 13 -8.46 21.56 -15.06
C PRO A 13 -7.35 21.60 -16.11
N GLY A 14 -7.58 20.93 -17.24
CA GLY A 14 -6.61 20.85 -18.35
C GLY A 14 -5.60 19.70 -18.24
N VAL A 15 -5.68 18.88 -17.20
CA VAL A 15 -4.88 17.64 -17.08
C VAL A 15 -5.72 16.46 -17.58
N HIS A 16 -5.13 15.66 -18.47
CA HIS A 16 -5.78 14.46 -19.03
C HIS A 16 -4.84 13.27 -18.95
N ASN A 17 -5.39 12.11 -18.60
CA ASN A 17 -4.65 10.85 -18.62
C ASN A 17 -4.65 10.24 -20.01
N ALA A 18 -3.51 9.69 -20.42
CA ALA A 18 -3.38 8.80 -21.55
C ALA A 18 -2.36 7.71 -21.18
N HIS A 19 -2.49 6.52 -21.77
CA HIS A 19 -1.58 5.41 -21.52
C HIS A 19 -1.27 4.62 -22.81
N LEU A 20 -0.19 3.85 -22.80
CA LEU A 20 0.08 2.87 -23.85
C LEU A 20 -0.64 1.56 -23.52
N SER A 21 -1.35 1.03 -24.51
CA SER A 21 -2.06 -0.25 -24.40
C SER A 21 -1.11 -1.45 -24.44
N ALA A 22 -1.43 -2.44 -23.62
CA ALA A 22 -0.79 -3.74 -23.58
C ALA A 22 -1.83 -4.83 -23.32
N SER A 23 -1.55 -6.05 -23.76
CA SER A 23 -2.41 -7.23 -23.57
C SER A 23 -1.62 -8.33 -22.87
N GLU A 24 -2.27 -9.00 -21.92
CA GLU A 24 -1.73 -10.17 -21.24
C GLU A 24 -2.14 -11.44 -21.98
N HIS A 25 -1.18 -12.32 -22.21
CA HIS A 25 -1.41 -13.65 -22.77
C HIS A 25 -0.67 -14.67 -21.90
N GLY A 26 -1.41 -15.32 -21.00
CA GLY A 26 -0.83 -16.19 -19.98
C GLY A 26 0.12 -15.40 -19.07
N ASP A 27 1.38 -15.83 -18.99
CA ASP A 27 2.43 -15.16 -18.20
C ASP A 27 3.21 -14.10 -19.00
N HIS A 28 2.80 -13.76 -20.23
CA HIS A 28 3.50 -12.82 -21.09
C HIS A 28 2.68 -11.55 -21.35
N ILE A 29 3.40 -10.44 -21.49
CA ILE A 29 2.83 -9.15 -21.90
C ILE A 29 3.19 -8.85 -23.35
N VAL A 30 2.21 -8.37 -24.10
CA VAL A 30 2.36 -7.88 -25.47
C VAL A 30 2.05 -6.39 -25.49
N PHE A 31 3.03 -5.57 -25.86
CA PHE A 31 2.85 -4.13 -26.03
C PHE A 31 2.20 -3.84 -27.38
N LEU A 32 1.03 -3.20 -27.37
CA LEU A 32 0.29 -2.89 -28.60
C LEU A 32 0.71 -1.55 -29.21
N HIS A 33 1.60 -0.80 -28.53
CA HIS A 33 2.14 0.49 -28.94
C HIS A 33 1.10 1.53 -29.39
N ARG A 34 -0.13 1.39 -28.90
CA ARG A 34 -1.23 2.31 -29.18
C ARG A 34 -1.55 3.13 -27.95
N VAL A 35 -1.57 4.44 -28.11
CA VAL A 35 -2.01 5.39 -27.08
C VAL A 35 -3.53 5.32 -26.97
N GLN A 36 -4.03 5.24 -25.74
CA GLN A 36 -5.45 5.25 -25.41
C GLN A 36 -5.69 6.32 -24.34
N ASP A 37 -6.87 6.94 -24.40
CA ASP A 37 -7.30 7.91 -23.40
C ASP A 37 -7.61 7.22 -22.07
N GLY A 38 -7.44 7.98 -20.98
CA GLY A 38 -7.67 7.51 -19.62
C GLY A 38 -6.43 6.90 -18.96
N PRO A 39 -6.50 6.62 -17.65
CA PRO A 39 -5.42 5.99 -16.92
C PRO A 39 -5.24 4.53 -17.35
N ALA A 40 -4.04 3.98 -17.14
CA ALA A 40 -3.85 2.54 -17.24
C ALA A 40 -4.68 1.83 -16.15
N SER A 41 -5.21 0.64 -16.42
CA SER A 41 -6.01 -0.11 -15.44
C SER A 41 -5.15 -0.90 -14.45
N ARG A 42 -3.89 -1.18 -14.79
CA ARG A 42 -2.94 -1.98 -13.99
C ARG A 42 -1.49 -1.57 -14.25
N SER A 43 -0.62 -1.87 -13.29
CA SER A 43 0.84 -1.83 -13.46
C SER A 43 1.33 -3.17 -13.98
N TYR A 44 2.23 -3.15 -14.97
CA TYR A 44 2.78 -4.36 -15.61
C TYR A 44 4.22 -4.69 -15.14
N GLY A 45 4.61 -4.19 -13.97
CA GLY A 45 5.99 -4.27 -13.48
C GLY A 45 6.52 -5.71 -13.36
N LEU A 46 5.70 -6.63 -12.84
CA LEU A 46 6.10 -8.03 -12.67
C LEU A 46 6.23 -8.76 -14.03
N GLN A 47 5.35 -8.44 -14.98
CA GLN A 47 5.36 -8.99 -16.33
C GLN A 47 6.61 -8.51 -17.10
N VAL A 48 6.99 -7.24 -16.93
CA VAL A 48 8.24 -6.70 -17.49
C VAL A 48 9.47 -7.33 -16.84
N ALA A 49 9.46 -7.55 -15.52
CA ALA A 49 10.55 -8.23 -14.81
C ALA A 49 10.72 -9.69 -15.30
N GLN A 50 9.61 -10.39 -15.53
CA GLN A 50 9.64 -11.73 -16.10
C GLN A 50 10.22 -11.74 -17.52
N LEU A 51 9.83 -10.77 -18.37
CA LEU A 51 10.40 -10.60 -19.71
C LEU A 51 11.90 -10.28 -19.67
N ALA A 52 12.37 -9.57 -18.64
CA ALA A 52 13.78 -9.27 -18.41
C ALA A 52 14.60 -10.47 -17.89
N GLY A 53 13.96 -11.63 -17.67
CA GLY A 53 14.63 -12.86 -17.25
C GLY A 53 14.83 -12.99 -15.74
N VAL A 54 14.08 -12.24 -14.93
CA VAL A 54 14.08 -12.42 -13.48
C VAL A 54 13.61 -13.84 -13.12
N PRO A 55 14.28 -14.56 -12.21
CA PRO A 55 13.93 -15.94 -11.88
C PRO A 55 12.48 -16.09 -11.40
N ALA A 56 11.81 -17.16 -11.85
CA ALA A 56 10.40 -17.42 -11.54
C ALA A 56 10.11 -17.49 -10.02
N ALA A 57 11.07 -17.97 -9.22
CA ALA A 57 10.95 -17.99 -7.77
C ALA A 57 10.83 -16.58 -7.16
N VAL A 58 11.58 -15.60 -7.71
CA VAL A 58 11.55 -14.20 -7.27
C VAL A 58 10.25 -13.54 -7.72
N ILE A 59 9.81 -13.79 -8.97
CA ILE A 59 8.52 -13.29 -9.47
C ILE A 59 7.36 -13.77 -8.59
N ARG A 60 7.36 -15.04 -8.18
CA ARG A 60 6.34 -15.58 -7.27
C ARG A 60 6.31 -14.85 -5.93
N GLN A 61 7.46 -14.70 -5.28
CA GLN A 61 7.55 -13.95 -4.02
C GLN A 61 7.09 -12.49 -4.17
N ALA A 62 7.42 -11.85 -5.30
CA ALA A 62 6.95 -10.51 -5.59
C ALA A 62 5.43 -10.43 -5.80
N ARG A 63 4.80 -11.45 -6.41
CA ARG A 63 3.33 -11.55 -6.53
C ARG A 63 2.68 -11.66 -5.15
N ASP A 64 3.22 -12.51 -4.29
CA ASP A 64 2.71 -12.68 -2.92
C ASP A 64 2.81 -11.36 -2.15
N LYS A 65 3.95 -10.65 -2.27
CA LYS A 65 4.14 -9.36 -1.61
C LYS A 65 3.22 -8.27 -2.16
N LEU A 66 2.97 -8.26 -3.47
CA LEU A 66 2.02 -7.34 -4.08
C LEU A 66 0.60 -7.56 -3.54
N ALA A 67 0.17 -8.82 -3.41
CA ALA A 67 -1.13 -9.15 -2.83
C ALA A 67 -1.27 -8.67 -1.37
N GLU A 68 -0.20 -8.78 -0.56
CA GLU A 68 -0.19 -8.21 0.79
C GLU A 68 -0.36 -6.69 0.81
N LEU A 69 0.32 -5.97 -0.11
CA LEU A 69 0.24 -4.52 -0.21
C LEU A 69 -1.14 -4.06 -0.71
N GLU A 70 -1.71 -4.76 -1.68
CA GLU A 70 -3.07 -4.49 -2.18
C GLU A 70 -4.15 -4.82 -1.14
N ALA A 71 -3.92 -5.82 -0.26
CA ALA A 71 -4.82 -6.16 0.83
C ALA A 71 -4.70 -5.22 2.04
N GLY A 72 -3.54 -4.60 2.24
CA GLY A 72 -3.20 -3.78 3.41
C GLY A 72 -3.57 -2.30 3.30
N GLY A 73 -4.02 -1.81 2.15
CA GLY A 73 -4.31 -0.37 2.02
C GLY A 73 -5.12 -0.02 0.78
N ASP A 74 -6.21 0.70 1.02
CA ASP A 74 -6.99 1.47 0.05
C ASP A 74 -6.07 2.39 -0.78
N HIS A 75 -5.49 1.87 -1.86
CA HIS A 75 -4.86 2.69 -2.89
C HIS A 75 -5.89 3.45 -3.77
N ALA A 76 -7.15 3.45 -3.35
CA ALA A 76 -8.24 4.26 -3.87
C ALA A 76 -8.73 5.29 -2.82
N ALA A 77 -7.83 5.95 -2.10
CA ALA A 77 -8.20 7.15 -1.37
C ALA A 77 -8.29 8.33 -2.36
N PRO A 78 -9.46 8.95 -2.56
CA PRO A 78 -9.58 10.13 -3.41
C PRO A 78 -8.82 11.28 -2.76
N VAL A 79 -7.86 11.86 -3.45
CA VAL A 79 -7.29 13.16 -3.04
C VAL A 79 -8.36 14.22 -3.29
N THR A 80 -9.24 14.41 -2.31
CA THR A 80 -10.10 15.58 -2.24
C THR A 80 -9.22 16.78 -1.93
N ALA A 81 -9.19 17.73 -2.87
CA ALA A 81 -8.53 19.01 -2.73
C ALA A 81 -8.97 19.72 -1.43
N ALA A 82 -8.06 19.84 -0.48
CA ALA A 82 -8.28 20.65 0.71
C ALA A 82 -8.26 22.15 0.32
N LYS A 83 -9.42 22.79 0.38
CA LYS A 83 -9.53 24.24 0.54
C LYS A 83 -8.81 24.67 1.82
N PRO A 84 -8.10 25.82 1.86
CA PRO A 84 -7.54 26.32 3.11
C PRO A 84 -8.68 26.91 3.95
N GLY A 85 -9.22 26.12 4.87
CA GLY A 85 -10.24 26.58 5.80
C GLY A 85 -10.70 25.48 6.77
N ALA A 86 -10.25 25.61 8.02
CA ALA A 86 -10.75 24.95 9.22
C ALA A 86 -10.55 23.41 9.34
N ALA A 87 -9.60 23.07 10.22
CA ALA A 87 -9.59 22.00 11.22
C ALA A 87 -10.11 20.58 10.89
N ASN A 88 -9.25 19.61 11.20
CA ASN A 88 -9.46 18.16 11.38
C ASN A 88 -9.56 17.29 10.11
N SER A 89 -8.42 16.74 9.67
CA SER A 89 -8.25 15.37 9.12
C SER A 89 -6.76 15.01 8.91
N PRO A 90 -6.38 13.72 8.94
CA PRO A 90 -5.04 13.25 9.28
C PRO A 90 -4.05 13.24 8.09
N THR A 91 -2.79 13.47 8.43
CA THR A 91 -1.61 13.61 7.56
C THR A 91 -1.23 12.27 6.88
N PRO A 92 -0.79 12.24 5.60
CA PRO A 92 -0.43 10.99 4.91
C PRO A 92 0.92 10.41 5.37
N ALA A 93 1.05 9.09 5.14
CA ALA A 93 2.03 8.06 5.55
C ALA A 93 3.53 8.38 5.69
N GLN A 94 4.01 9.61 5.57
CA GLN A 94 5.34 9.97 6.07
C GLN A 94 5.36 10.13 7.61
N ALA A 95 4.17 10.26 8.23
CA ALA A 95 4.02 10.24 9.68
C ALA A 95 4.19 8.84 10.29
N GLU A 96 4.10 7.76 9.51
CA GLU A 96 4.22 6.39 10.06
C GLU A 96 5.65 6.02 10.46
N LEU A 97 6.66 6.66 9.86
CA LEU A 97 8.05 6.57 10.33
C LEU A 97 8.25 7.18 11.73
N PHE A 98 7.30 8.00 12.19
CA PHE A 98 7.28 8.68 13.48
C PHE A 98 5.95 8.48 14.23
N SER A 99 5.19 7.43 13.92
CA SER A 99 3.95 7.12 14.63
C SER A 99 4.23 7.01 16.12
N ALA A 100 3.50 7.76 16.93
CA ALA A 100 3.56 7.58 18.37
C ALA A 100 3.18 6.12 18.69
N PRO A 101 3.93 5.44 19.57
CA PRO A 101 3.68 4.04 19.87
C PRO A 101 2.24 3.86 20.33
N SER A 102 1.57 2.86 19.78
CA SER A 102 0.21 2.46 20.14
C SER A 102 0.11 2.13 21.63
N ALA A 103 -1.10 2.16 22.18
CA ALA A 103 -1.33 1.81 23.59
C ALA A 103 -0.81 0.39 23.94
N VAL A 104 -0.84 -0.52 22.97
CA VAL A 104 -0.29 -1.89 23.08
C VAL A 104 1.24 -1.86 23.14
N GLU A 105 1.90 -1.12 22.25
CA GLU A 105 3.37 -1.02 22.22
C GLU A 105 3.93 -0.35 23.48
N GLN A 106 3.25 0.68 23.98
CA GLN A 106 3.60 1.34 25.24
C GLN A 106 3.43 0.43 26.46
N ALA A 107 2.40 -0.43 26.45
CA ALA A 107 2.21 -1.43 27.50
C ALA A 107 3.30 -2.50 27.43
N LEU A 108 3.63 -3.00 26.23
CA LEU A 108 4.69 -4.00 26.03
C LEU A 108 6.07 -3.49 26.46
N ALA A 109 6.40 -2.23 26.16
CA ALA A 109 7.70 -1.65 26.51
C ALA A 109 7.99 -1.60 28.02
N LYS A 110 6.95 -1.70 28.86
CA LYS A 110 7.06 -1.68 30.32
C LYS A 110 7.12 -3.08 30.95
N VAL A 111 6.99 -4.14 30.15
CA VAL A 111 6.89 -5.51 30.64
C VAL A 111 8.25 -6.18 30.55
N ASN A 112 8.70 -6.80 31.65
CA ASN A 112 9.80 -7.76 31.64
C ASN A 112 9.24 -9.18 31.62
N PRO A 113 9.40 -9.95 30.53
CA PRO A 113 8.88 -11.31 30.42
C PRO A 113 9.44 -12.28 31.47
N ASP A 114 10.69 -12.06 31.91
CA ASP A 114 11.38 -12.96 32.83
C ASP A 114 10.87 -12.87 34.27
N ASP A 115 10.16 -11.78 34.61
CA ASP A 115 9.61 -11.53 35.94
C ASP A 115 8.13 -11.95 36.07
N LEU A 116 7.52 -12.46 34.99
CA LEU A 116 6.10 -12.82 34.98
C LEU A 116 5.89 -14.28 35.35
N SER A 117 4.93 -14.54 36.25
CA SER A 117 4.39 -15.89 36.39
C SER A 117 3.52 -16.27 35.18
N PRO A 118 3.34 -17.58 34.91
CA PRO A 118 2.49 -18.03 33.80
C PRO A 118 1.05 -17.49 33.84
N ARG A 119 0.51 -17.24 35.03
CA ARG A 119 -0.84 -16.68 35.20
C ARG A 119 -0.88 -15.18 34.88
N GLU A 120 0.11 -14.43 35.32
CA GLU A 120 0.22 -12.99 35.03
C GLU A 120 0.46 -12.73 33.54
N ALA A 121 1.27 -13.56 32.89
CA ALA A 121 1.46 -13.51 31.44
C ALA A 121 0.15 -13.73 30.68
N LEU A 122 -0.69 -14.68 31.11
CA LEU A 122 -1.99 -14.93 30.50
C LEU A 122 -2.95 -13.74 30.71
N GLU A 123 -2.99 -13.18 31.92
CA GLU A 123 -3.82 -11.99 32.19
C GLU A 123 -3.37 -10.78 31.37
N LEU A 124 -2.06 -10.58 31.19
CA LEU A 124 -1.49 -9.54 30.35
C LEU A 124 -1.95 -9.67 28.89
N LEU A 125 -1.97 -10.89 28.32
CA LEU A 125 -2.47 -11.12 26.96
C LEU A 125 -3.94 -10.72 26.80
N TYR A 126 -4.79 -11.03 27.79
CA TYR A 126 -6.18 -10.59 27.77
C TYR A 126 -6.33 -9.07 27.91
N GLN A 127 -5.46 -8.40 28.67
CA GLN A 127 -5.43 -6.95 28.77
C GLN A 127 -5.00 -6.30 27.45
N LEU A 128 -3.96 -6.81 26.81
CA LEU A 128 -3.49 -6.30 25.50
C LEU A 128 -4.55 -6.48 24.42
N LYS A 129 -5.29 -7.59 24.43
CA LYS A 129 -6.43 -7.83 23.51
C LYS A 129 -7.61 -6.87 23.75
N ARG A 130 -7.70 -6.20 24.90
CA ARG A 130 -8.70 -5.14 25.14
C ARG A 130 -8.23 -3.76 24.68
N LEU A 131 -6.92 -3.58 24.51
CA LEU A 131 -6.30 -2.34 24.05
C LEU A 131 -6.17 -2.27 22.52
N HIS A 132 -6.54 -3.34 21.82
CA HIS A 132 -6.59 -3.51 20.38
C HIS A 132 -8.01 -3.91 19.97
#